data_AF-A0A9D6IFV5-F1
#
_entry.id   AF-A0A9D6IFV5-F1
#
_cell.length_a   1.000
_cell.length_b   1.000
_cell.length_c   1.000
_cell.angle_alpha   90.00
_cell.angle_beta   90.00
_cell.angle_gamma   90.00
#
_symmetry.space_group_name_H-M   'P 1'
#
loop_
_entity.id
_entity.type
_entity.pdbx_description
1 polymer ?
#
loop_
_entity_poly.entity_id
_entity_poly.type
_entity_poly.pdbx_seq_one_letter_code
_entity_poly.pdbx_strand_id
1 'polypeptide(L)'
;MPVIRGEMKWTVLTNNQRKALLKSLVSELAGKSSPNGPVIYEIPLELSDRVDILVVWDEFRELRSEDRTTLILDAYKDRKAKIAQALGVTREEALQQYLLLYEVKPISHSGFAGVDMGKVRKAMLEEGGFPLGEDRIALRFPTQAMAEEASHRLMQQVPQVTWYIEQVNS
;
A
#
# COMPACT_ATOMS: atom_id res chain seq x y z
N MET A 1 10.83 -24.63 25.38
CA MET A 1 10.74 -24.74 23.91
C MET A 1 12.00 -24.11 23.33
N PRO A 2 12.75 -24.78 22.43
CA PRO A 2 13.89 -24.16 21.77
C PRO A 2 13.40 -23.11 20.77
N VAL A 3 13.92 -21.88 20.88
CA VAL A 3 13.66 -20.80 19.92
C VAL A 3 14.77 -20.88 18.86
N ILE A 4 14.43 -21.43 17.69
CA ILE A 4 15.31 -21.38 16.53
C ILE A 4 15.27 -19.93 16.02
N ARG A 5 16.25 -19.11 16.41
CA ARG A 5 16.47 -17.81 15.80
C ARG A 5 17.26 -18.03 14.51
N GLY A 6 16.55 -18.14 13.39
CA GLY A 6 17.21 -18.00 12.09
C GLY A 6 17.91 -16.65 12.06
N GLU A 7 19.21 -16.63 11.78
CA GLU A 7 19.97 -15.40 11.61
C GLU A 7 19.52 -14.70 10.33
N MET A 8 18.42 -13.94 10.39
CA MET A 8 18.14 -12.93 9.38
C MET A 8 19.26 -11.89 9.47
N LYS A 9 20.16 -11.89 8.47
CA LYS A 9 21.18 -10.87 8.30
C LYS A 9 20.51 -9.57 7.87
N TRP A 10 20.07 -8.80 8.86
CA TRP A 10 19.62 -7.43 8.62
C TRP A 10 20.80 -6.57 8.18
N THR A 11 20.72 -6.04 6.97
CA THR A 11 21.73 -5.14 6.42
C THR A 11 21.65 -3.80 7.16
N VAL A 12 22.79 -3.29 7.62
CA VAL A 12 22.83 -1.93 8.18
C VAL A 12 22.53 -0.96 7.04
N LEU A 13 21.45 -0.18 7.19
CA LEU A 13 21.02 0.78 6.19
C LEU A 13 22.12 1.82 5.95
N THR A 14 22.72 1.79 4.76
CA THR A 14 23.76 2.78 4.41
C THR A 14 23.14 4.17 4.21
N ASN A 15 23.90 5.23 4.47
CA ASN A 15 23.42 6.61 4.25
C ASN A 15 22.95 6.87 2.81
N ASN A 16 23.57 6.22 1.82
CA ASN A 16 23.17 6.37 0.43
C ASN A 16 21.84 5.66 0.14
N GLN A 17 21.67 4.43 0.65
CA GLN A 17 20.39 3.72 0.55
C GLN A 17 19.27 4.49 1.25
N ARG A 18 19.52 4.98 2.48
CA ARG A 18 18.54 5.80 3.22
C ARG A 18 18.08 7.02 2.42
N LYS A 19 19.03 7.76 1.82
CA LYS A 19 18.71 8.93 0.98
C LYS A 19 17.90 8.56 -0.25
N ALA A 20 18.24 7.45 -0.92
CA ALA A 20 17.50 6.98 -2.09
C ALA A 20 16.06 6.60 -1.72
N LEU A 21 15.88 5.81 -0.66
CA LEU A 21 14.58 5.36 -0.20
C LEU A 21 13.70 6.52 0.29
N LEU A 22 14.27 7.43 1.08
CA LEU A 22 13.59 8.64 1.53
C LEU A 22 13.15 9.52 0.36
N LYS A 23 14.00 9.67 -0.67
CA LYS A 23 13.65 10.43 -1.88
C LYS A 23 12.46 9.80 -2.60
N SER A 24 12.39 8.47 -2.69
CA SER A 24 11.25 7.78 -3.30
C SER A 24 9.96 8.01 -2.51
N LEU A 25 9.99 7.89 -1.17
CA LEU A 25 8.81 8.19 -0.34
C LEU A 25 8.34 9.63 -0.48
N VAL A 26 9.27 10.59 -0.42
CA VAL A 26 8.91 12.01 -0.57
C VAL A 26 8.35 12.30 -1.96
N SER A 27 8.84 11.61 -2.98
CA SER A 27 8.30 11.72 -4.34
C SER A 27 6.88 11.17 -4.43
N GLU A 28 6.62 10.03 -3.78
CA GLU A 28 5.29 9.44 -3.68
C GLU A 28 4.31 10.37 -2.94
N LEU A 29 4.71 10.93 -1.80
CA LEU A 29 3.93 11.93 -1.05
C LEU A 29 3.64 13.20 -1.85
N ALA A 30 4.49 13.52 -2.83
CA ALA A 30 4.27 14.63 -3.76
C ALA A 30 3.40 14.26 -4.97
N GLY A 31 2.82 13.05 -4.99
CA GLY A 31 1.95 12.56 -6.06
C GLY A 31 2.70 12.04 -7.29
N LYS A 32 4.01 11.79 -7.19
CA LYS A 32 4.81 11.20 -8.28
C LYS A 32 4.92 9.70 -8.08
N SER A 33 3.78 9.02 -8.25
CA SER A 33 3.69 7.58 -8.07
C SER A 33 4.54 6.82 -9.07
N SER A 34 5.20 5.76 -8.59
CA SER A 34 5.98 4.85 -9.43
C SER A 34 5.41 3.43 -9.37
N PRO A 35 5.48 2.63 -10.45
CA PRO A 35 4.86 1.29 -10.47
C PRO A 35 5.34 0.32 -9.39
N ASN A 36 6.58 0.51 -8.90
CA ASN A 36 7.17 -0.26 -7.79
C ASN A 36 7.44 0.63 -6.57
N GLY A 37 6.76 1.78 -6.52
CA GLY A 37 6.86 2.72 -5.43
C GLY A 37 6.22 2.21 -4.15
N PRO A 38 6.45 2.93 -3.05
CA PRO A 38 5.72 2.70 -1.82
C PRO A 38 4.23 3.03 -2.02
N VAL A 39 3.34 2.21 -1.46
CA VAL A 39 1.93 2.55 -1.35
C VAL A 39 1.69 3.05 0.07
N ILE A 40 1.14 4.26 0.20
CA ILE A 40 1.03 4.96 1.48
C ILE A 40 -0.44 5.14 1.83
N TYR A 41 -0.82 4.68 3.02
CA TYR A 41 -2.15 4.88 3.59
C TYR A 41 -2.05 5.79 4.82
N GLU A 42 -2.75 6.92 4.78
CA GLU A 42 -2.96 7.80 5.94
C GLU A 42 -4.33 7.47 6.55
N ILE A 43 -4.33 6.74 7.67
CA ILE A 43 -5.55 6.24 8.31
C ILE A 43 -5.92 7.22 9.43
N PRO A 44 -7.02 8.00 9.30
CA PRO A 44 -7.44 8.92 10.34
C PRO A 44 -7.94 8.18 11.58
N LEU A 45 -7.58 8.65 12.77
CA LEU A 45 -8.08 8.12 14.03
C LEU A 45 -9.36 8.86 14.45
N GLU A 46 -10.47 8.14 14.63
CA GLU A 46 -11.80 8.73 14.86
C GLU A 46 -11.86 9.69 16.07
N LEU A 47 -11.01 9.48 17.08
CA LEU A 47 -11.02 10.24 18.33
C LEU A 47 -9.95 11.33 18.41
N SER A 48 -9.14 11.54 17.36
CA SER A 48 -8.05 12.54 17.39
C SER A 48 -7.74 13.11 16.00
N ASP A 49 -7.19 14.33 15.94
CA ASP A 49 -6.63 14.89 14.69
C ASP A 49 -5.27 14.23 14.29
N ARG A 50 -5.05 12.98 14.70
CA ARG A 50 -3.85 12.20 14.40
C ARG A 50 -4.19 11.11 13.38
N VAL A 51 -3.16 10.71 12.66
CA VAL A 51 -3.22 9.70 11.60
C VAL A 51 -2.22 8.58 11.88
N ASP A 52 -2.62 7.36 11.58
CA ASP A 52 -1.72 6.24 11.46
C ASP A 52 -1.22 6.13 10.03
N ILE A 53 0.08 6.00 9.86
CA ILE A 53 0.72 5.91 8.55
C ILE A 53 1.12 4.46 8.33
N LEU A 54 0.49 3.82 7.34
CA LEU A 54 0.88 2.49 6.86
C LEU A 54 1.55 2.64 5.49
N VAL A 55 2.81 2.22 5.39
CA VAL A 55 3.55 2.19 4.14
C VAL A 55 3.82 0.76 3.73
N VAL A 56 3.30 0.38 2.57
CA VAL A 56 3.50 -0.95 1.96
C VAL A 56 4.53 -0.82 0.84
N TRP A 57 5.73 -1.38 1.05
CA TRP A 57 6.82 -1.28 0.08
C TRP A 57 7.80 -2.46 0.16
N ASP A 58 8.03 -3.14 -0.97
CA ASP A 58 8.90 -4.33 -1.00
C ASP A 58 10.39 -4.02 -0.77
N GLU A 59 10.84 -2.78 -1.01
CA GLU A 59 12.20 -2.33 -0.68
C GLU A 59 12.50 -2.36 0.83
N PHE A 60 11.48 -2.49 1.68
CA PHE A 60 11.65 -2.67 3.12
C PHE A 60 12.08 -4.08 3.52
N ARG A 61 12.08 -5.06 2.62
CA ARG A 61 12.35 -6.47 2.91
C ARG A 61 13.65 -6.70 3.70
N GLU A 62 14.71 -5.96 3.38
CA GLU A 62 16.01 -6.11 4.02
C GLU A 62 16.24 -5.16 5.21
N LEU A 63 15.29 -4.27 5.49
CA LEU A 63 15.40 -3.25 6.53
C LEU A 63 14.76 -3.72 7.82
N ARG A 64 15.35 -3.31 8.94
CA ARG A 64 14.75 -3.52 10.27
C ARG A 64 13.55 -2.63 10.47
N SER A 65 12.60 -3.08 11.28
CA SER A 65 11.38 -2.33 11.59
C SER A 65 11.67 -0.91 12.10
N GLU A 66 12.69 -0.72 12.93
CA GLU A 66 13.06 0.60 13.47
C GLU A 66 13.56 1.56 12.38
N ASP A 67 14.34 1.04 11.43
CA ASP A 67 14.85 1.81 10.29
C ASP A 67 13.71 2.21 9.36
N ARG A 68 12.76 1.29 9.10
CA ARG A 68 11.55 1.56 8.31
C ARG A 68 10.73 2.68 8.94
N THR A 69 10.43 2.58 10.24
CA THR A 69 9.65 3.60 10.97
C THR A 69 10.36 4.95 10.97
N THR A 70 11.67 4.97 11.23
CA THR A 70 12.45 6.21 11.22
C THR A 70 12.40 6.87 9.84
N LEU A 71 12.57 6.08 8.78
CA LEU A 71 12.56 6.56 7.41
C LEU A 71 11.19 7.14 7.00
N ILE A 72 10.09 6.52 7.44
CA ILE A 72 8.74 7.06 7.25
C ILE A 72 8.57 8.37 8.01
N LEU A 73 8.93 8.42 9.29
CA LEU A 73 8.81 9.64 10.11
C LEU A 73 9.66 10.79 9.57
N ASP A 74 10.82 10.50 8.98
CA ASP A 74 11.65 11.50 8.30
C ASP A 74 10.99 12.04 7.04
N ALA A 75 10.30 11.19 6.27
CA ALA A 75 9.54 11.61 5.09
C ALA A 75 8.42 12.59 5.48
N TYR A 76 7.84 12.40 6.66
CA TYR A 76 6.79 13.23 7.24
C TYR A 76 7.28 14.26 8.26
N LYS A 77 8.56 14.67 8.22
CA LYS A 77 9.17 15.57 9.21
C LYS A 77 8.31 16.82 9.53
N ASP A 78 7.62 17.38 8.54
CA ASP A 78 6.81 18.60 8.68
C ASP A 78 5.45 18.36 9.34
N ARG A 79 4.98 17.10 9.36
CA ARG A 79 3.68 16.67 9.92
C ARG A 79 3.84 15.64 11.05
N LYS A 80 5.05 15.44 11.55
CA LYS A 80 5.38 14.39 12.53
C LYS A 80 4.49 14.43 13.79
N ALA A 81 4.09 15.62 14.25
CA ALA A 81 3.20 15.79 15.39
C ALA A 81 1.78 15.23 15.18
N LYS A 82 1.34 15.13 13.91
CA LYS A 82 0.04 14.54 13.55
C LYS A 82 0.09 13.02 13.41
N ILE A 83 1.27 12.41 13.38
CA ILE A 83 1.39 10.96 13.23
C ILE A 83 1.23 10.30 14.59
N ALA A 84 0.23 9.43 14.75
CA ALA A 84 0.05 8.58 15.91
C ALA A 84 1.02 7.41 15.88
N GLN A 85 0.97 6.62 14.81
CA GLN A 85 1.88 5.52 14.56
C GLN A 85 2.36 5.53 13.09
N ALA A 86 3.57 5.03 12.87
CA ALA A 86 4.09 4.77 11.53
C ALA A 86 4.53 3.30 11.44
N LEU A 87 4.05 2.59 10.43
CA LEU A 87 4.32 1.18 10.19
C LEU A 87 4.75 0.97 8.74
N GLY A 88 5.97 0.44 8.57
CA GLY A 88 6.50 0.06 7.27
C GLY A 88 6.52 -1.46 7.11
N VAL A 89 5.80 -1.95 6.11
CA VAL A 89 5.68 -3.38 5.81
C VAL A 89 5.93 -3.65 4.34
N THR A 90 6.38 -4.85 4.02
CA THR A 90 6.37 -5.38 2.66
C THR A 90 4.96 -5.84 2.29
N ARG A 91 4.72 -6.11 1.00
CA ARG A 91 3.41 -6.61 0.54
C ARG A 91 3.05 -7.94 1.21
N GLU A 92 4.02 -8.84 1.30
CA GLU A 92 3.84 -10.15 1.94
C GLU A 92 3.49 -10.00 3.42
N GLU A 93 4.23 -9.16 4.15
CA GLU A 93 3.94 -8.87 5.57
C GLU A 93 2.55 -8.25 5.75
N ALA A 94 2.15 -7.31 4.88
CA ALA A 94 0.84 -6.68 4.95
C ALA A 94 -0.32 -7.68 4.77
N LEU A 95 -0.13 -8.66 3.89
CA LEU A 95 -1.09 -9.74 3.66
C LEU A 95 -1.11 -10.73 4.83
N GLN A 96 0.07 -11.14 5.33
CA GLN A 96 0.18 -12.09 6.45
C GLN A 96 -0.34 -11.52 7.77
N GLN A 97 -0.19 -10.22 7.99
CA GLN A 97 -0.65 -9.52 9.18
C GLN A 97 -2.09 -8.99 9.06
N TYR A 98 -2.76 -9.27 7.95
CA TYR A 98 -4.14 -8.83 7.69
C TYR A 98 -4.31 -7.31 7.83
N LEU A 99 -3.31 -6.54 7.41
CA LEU A 99 -3.34 -5.08 7.44
C LEU A 99 -4.17 -4.48 6.29
N LEU A 100 -4.43 -5.27 5.24
CA LEU A 100 -5.19 -4.86 4.06
C LEU A 100 -6.43 -5.75 3.90
N LEU A 101 -7.45 -5.48 4.71
CA LEU A 101 -8.65 -6.32 4.87
C LEU A 101 -9.67 -6.17 3.74
N TYR A 102 -9.67 -5.05 3.02
CA TYR A 102 -10.70 -4.74 2.03
C TYR A 102 -10.13 -4.83 0.63
N GLU A 103 -10.64 -5.73 -0.21
CA GLU A 103 -10.24 -5.89 -1.59
C GLU A 103 -11.28 -5.26 -2.53
N VAL A 104 -10.81 -4.42 -3.46
CA VAL A 104 -11.63 -3.83 -4.52
C VAL A 104 -11.36 -4.59 -5.81
N LYS A 105 -12.40 -5.25 -6.34
CA LYS A 105 -12.31 -6.07 -7.56
C LYS A 105 -13.38 -5.70 -8.58
N PRO A 106 -13.07 -5.79 -9.89
CA PRO A 106 -14.06 -5.59 -10.93
C PRO A 106 -15.05 -6.76 -10.99
N ILE A 107 -16.36 -6.47 -11.01
CA ILE A 107 -17.40 -7.48 -11.20
C ILE A 107 -17.37 -7.92 -12.66
N SER A 108 -17.06 -9.19 -12.84
CA SER A 108 -17.00 -9.85 -14.12
C SER A 108 -18.38 -10.35 -14.52
N HIS A 109 -19.24 -9.50 -15.10
CA HIS A 109 -20.39 -10.03 -15.84
C HIS A 109 -19.92 -10.63 -17.17
N SER A 110 -20.64 -11.63 -17.68
CA SER A 110 -20.45 -12.29 -18.98
C SER A 110 -20.50 -11.36 -20.21
N GLY A 111 -20.49 -10.05 -19.99
CA GLY A 111 -20.47 -8.97 -20.98
C GLY A 111 -19.17 -8.15 -21.02
N PHE A 112 -18.01 -8.72 -20.69
CA PHE A 112 -16.69 -8.12 -21.01
C PHE A 112 -16.44 -7.90 -22.51
N ALA A 113 -17.43 -8.15 -23.38
CA ALA A 113 -17.41 -7.80 -24.79
C ALA A 113 -17.34 -6.28 -24.95
N GLY A 114 -16.12 -5.74 -24.93
CA GLY A 114 -15.83 -4.31 -25.18
C GLY A 114 -15.04 -3.58 -24.09
N VAL A 115 -14.82 -4.20 -22.92
CA VAL A 115 -14.03 -3.58 -21.85
C VAL A 115 -12.54 -3.87 -22.07
N ASP A 116 -11.76 -2.80 -22.18
CA ASP A 116 -10.31 -2.86 -22.29
C ASP A 116 -9.70 -3.24 -20.93
N MET A 117 -9.37 -4.52 -20.77
CA MET A 117 -8.72 -5.04 -19.57
C MET A 117 -7.37 -4.36 -19.29
N GLY A 118 -6.70 -3.84 -20.31
CA GLY A 118 -5.48 -3.03 -20.15
C GLY A 118 -5.76 -1.74 -19.38
N LYS A 119 -6.90 -1.08 -19.65
CA LYS A 119 -7.33 0.12 -18.90
C LYS A 119 -7.72 -0.20 -17.46
N VAL A 120 -8.45 -1.28 -17.24
CA VAL A 120 -8.81 -1.74 -15.89
C VAL A 120 -7.55 -2.01 -15.08
N ARG A 121 -6.61 -2.76 -15.66
CA ARG A 121 -5.33 -3.09 -15.06
C ARG A 121 -4.54 -1.83 -14.70
N LYS A 122 -4.45 -0.89 -15.63
CA LYS A 122 -3.74 0.38 -15.43
C LYS A 122 -4.39 1.21 -14.32
N ALA A 123 -5.71 1.34 -14.30
CA ALA A 123 -6.44 2.07 -13.27
C ALA A 123 -6.22 1.46 -11.88
N MET A 124 -6.25 0.13 -11.76
CA MET A 124 -5.96 -0.55 -10.49
C MET A 124 -4.52 -0.30 -10.03
N LEU A 125 -3.52 -0.28 -10.92
CA LEU A 125 -2.13 0.04 -10.56
C LEU A 125 -2.00 1.50 -10.11
N GLU A 126 -2.68 2.43 -10.77
CA GLU A 126 -2.64 3.86 -10.43
C GLU A 126 -3.24 4.13 -9.04
N GLU A 127 -4.25 3.35 -8.63
CA GLU A 127 -4.84 3.42 -7.28
C GLU A 127 -4.03 2.67 -6.19
N GLY A 128 -2.83 2.16 -6.52
CA GLY A 128 -1.96 1.48 -5.56
C GLY A 128 -2.13 -0.04 -5.51
N GLY A 129 -2.76 -0.62 -6.53
CA GLY A 129 -2.90 -2.07 -6.69
C GLY A 129 -1.55 -2.72 -6.95
N PHE A 130 -1.39 -3.95 -6.47
CA PHE A 130 -0.18 -4.75 -6.67
C PHE A 130 -0.46 -5.95 -7.57
N PRO A 131 0.45 -6.28 -8.50
CA PRO A 131 0.31 -7.46 -9.34
C PRO A 131 0.45 -8.73 -8.49
N LEU A 132 -0.54 -9.63 -8.61
CA LEU A 132 -0.58 -10.94 -8.01
C LEU A 132 -0.45 -12.00 -9.12
N GLY A 133 0.79 -12.31 -9.50
CA GLY A 133 1.08 -13.15 -10.67
C GLY A 133 0.97 -12.40 -12.00
N GLU A 134 0.82 -13.11 -13.12
CA GLU A 134 0.86 -12.51 -14.46
C GLU A 134 -0.41 -11.71 -14.80
N ASP A 135 -1.58 -12.22 -14.42
CA ASP A 135 -2.87 -11.69 -14.90
C ASP A 135 -3.78 -11.06 -13.84
N ARG A 136 -3.43 -11.13 -12.55
CA ARG A 136 -4.27 -10.55 -11.48
C ARG A 136 -3.60 -9.34 -10.86
N ILE A 137 -4.42 -8.35 -10.54
CA ILE A 137 -4.03 -7.24 -9.67
C ILE A 137 -4.92 -7.31 -8.44
N ALA A 138 -4.30 -7.32 -7.28
CA ALA A 138 -4.99 -7.17 -6.02
C ALA A 138 -4.90 -5.70 -5.62
N LEU A 139 -6.06 -5.05 -5.52
CA LEU A 139 -6.19 -3.71 -4.99
C LEU A 139 -6.81 -3.83 -3.61
N ARG A 140 -6.01 -3.61 -2.56
CA ARG A 140 -6.44 -3.83 -1.18
C ARG A 140 -6.17 -2.63 -0.30
N PHE A 141 -7.07 -2.39 0.66
CA PHE A 141 -7.07 -1.25 1.55
C PHE A 141 -7.19 -1.68 3.01
N PRO A 142 -6.65 -0.88 3.94
CA PRO A 142 -6.74 -1.16 5.37
C PRO A 142 -8.15 -0.92 5.94
N THR A 143 -8.90 0.04 5.40
CA THR A 143 -10.23 0.41 5.89
C THR A 143 -11.28 0.40 4.78
N GLN A 144 -12.54 0.18 5.17
CA GLN A 144 -13.66 0.19 4.23
C GLN A 144 -13.82 1.55 3.55
N ALA A 145 -13.71 2.64 4.31
CA ALA A 145 -13.84 4.00 3.78
C ALA A 145 -12.83 4.28 2.65
N MET A 146 -11.57 3.86 2.81
CA MET A 146 -10.55 4.01 1.76
C MET A 146 -10.87 3.16 0.53
N ALA A 147 -11.39 1.94 0.71
CA ALA A 147 -11.84 1.09 -0.39
C ALA A 147 -13.02 1.70 -1.14
N GLU A 148 -13.97 2.34 -0.45
CA GLU A 148 -15.10 3.03 -1.03
C GLU A 148 -14.66 4.25 -1.85
N GLU A 149 -13.78 5.08 -1.30
CA GLU A 149 -13.22 6.22 -2.04
C GLU A 149 -12.47 5.79 -3.30
N ALA A 150 -11.65 4.73 -3.21
CA ALA A 150 -10.95 4.18 -4.36
C ALA A 150 -11.91 3.61 -5.40
N SER A 151 -12.94 2.86 -4.97
CA SER A 151 -13.99 2.36 -5.85
C SER A 151 -14.70 3.50 -6.59
N HIS A 152 -15.02 4.61 -5.90
CA HIS A 152 -15.61 5.79 -6.53
C HIS A 152 -14.68 6.42 -7.58
N ARG A 153 -13.37 6.54 -7.32
CA ARG A 153 -12.39 7.04 -8.30
C ARG A 153 -12.28 6.11 -9.51
N LEU A 154 -12.26 4.80 -9.28
CA LEU A 154 -12.21 3.79 -10.33
C LEU A 154 -13.48 3.78 -11.19
N MET A 155 -14.66 4.00 -10.60
CA MET A 155 -15.91 4.18 -11.35
C MET A 155 -15.87 5.42 -12.25
N GLN A 156 -15.17 6.49 -11.85
CA GLN A 156 -14.99 7.67 -12.69
C GLN A 156 -14.00 7.44 -13.83
N GLN A 157 -12.92 6.70 -13.57
CA GLN A 157 -11.89 6.39 -14.58
C GLN A 157 -12.35 5.34 -15.60
N VAL A 158 -13.02 4.29 -15.12
CA VAL A 158 -13.52 3.17 -15.93
C VAL A 158 -15.00 2.94 -15.63
N PRO A 159 -15.90 3.82 -16.14
CA PRO A 159 -17.33 3.76 -15.83
C PRO A 159 -18.05 2.54 -16.40
N GLN A 160 -17.40 1.82 -17.32
CA GLN A 160 -17.91 0.58 -17.92
C GLN A 160 -17.77 -0.63 -16.99
N VAL A 161 -16.99 -0.50 -15.92
CA VAL A 161 -16.73 -1.58 -14.96
C VAL A 161 -17.44 -1.28 -13.65
N THR A 162 -18.20 -2.26 -13.17
CA THR A 162 -18.75 -2.21 -11.81
C THR A 162 -17.71 -2.73 -10.84
N TRP A 163 -17.43 -1.97 -9.79
CA TRP A 163 -16.45 -2.32 -8.77
C TRP A 163 -17.15 -2.82 -7.52
N TYR A 164 -16.62 -3.89 -6.94
CA TYR A 164 -17.14 -4.51 -5.72
C TYR A 164 -16.06 -4.51 -4.65
N ILE A 165 -16.48 -4.22 -3.42
CA ILE A 165 -15.62 -4.24 -2.24
C ILE A 165 -15.93 -5.51 -1.47
N GLU A 166 -14.91 -6.32 -1.24
CA GLU A 166 -14.99 -7.54 -0.46
C GLU A 166 -14.11 -7.41 0.78
N GLN A 167 -14.66 -7.74 1.94
CA GLN A 167 -13.83 -7.95 3.12
C GLN A 167 -13.19 -9.34 3.02
N VAL A 168 -11.87 -9.38 2.90
CA VAL A 168 -11.09 -10.61 2.86
C VAL A 168 -10.94 -11.11 4.30
N ASN A 169 -11.89 -11.94 4.72
CA ASN A 169 -11.79 -12.69 5.97
C ASN A 169 -10.91 -13.92 5.73
N SER A 170 -9.90 -14.08 6.58
CA SER A 170 -9.00 -15.24 6.63
C SER A 170 -9.69 -16.49 7.15
#